data_AF-A0A1B7WXQ0-F1
#
_entry.id   AF-A0A1B7WXQ0-F1
#
_cell.length_a   1.000
_cell.length_b   1.000
_cell.length_c   1.000
_cell.angle_alpha   90.00
_cell.angle_beta   90.00
_cell.angle_gamma   90.00
#
_symmetry.space_group_name_H-M   'P 1'
#
loop_
_entity.id
_entity.type
_entity.pdbx_description
1 polymer ?
#
loop_
_entity_poly.entity_id
_entity_poly.type
_entity_poly.pdbx_seq_one_letter_code
_entity_poly.pdbx_strand_id
1 'polypeptide(L)'
;MHPQQIKEQLKLLIEEASTIDPSLAIRLNQINNWIKDVKPGTLMSKRFVLLFLQQFIRDTEIRLDIKRLTSEAERQDVYELMTPPERYWYGELFPRWLSENDPKFHIWRKKLMSGEFNQEDEKLINLIANVIKLNGGQALQRYIVDLSMASDIIVSSIQEQPLCIQLTSQSQEFTQTKANDWEDTLIYWGIARGLFLSFNPGESDFINQIVNLALDKSDNLNNGIYQKINL
;
A
#
# COMPACT_ATOMS: atom_id res chain seq x y z
N MET A 1 -5.22 18.91 -1.32
CA MET A 1 -6.58 19.21 -1.84
C MET A 1 -7.52 19.51 -0.69
N HIS A 2 -8.41 20.50 -0.84
CA HIS A 2 -9.48 20.78 0.12
C HIS A 2 -10.54 19.66 0.08
N PRO A 3 -11.24 19.30 1.18
CA PRO A 3 -12.20 18.19 1.20
C PRO A 3 -13.32 18.31 0.16
N GLN A 4 -13.75 19.54 -0.14
CA GLN A 4 -14.74 19.78 -1.19
C GLN A 4 -14.21 19.37 -2.58
N GLN A 5 -12.96 19.76 -2.89
CA GLN A 5 -12.30 19.37 -4.14
C GLN A 5 -12.11 17.85 -4.22
N ILE A 6 -11.81 17.18 -3.10
CA ILE A 6 -11.72 15.72 -3.06
C ILE A 6 -13.06 15.08 -3.42
N LYS A 7 -14.18 15.55 -2.85
CA LYS A 7 -15.50 15.01 -3.16
C LYS A 7 -15.90 15.26 -4.61
N GLU A 8 -15.56 16.42 -5.16
CA GLU A 8 -15.80 16.75 -6.57
C GLU A 8 -14.95 15.86 -7.49
N GLN A 9 -13.66 15.71 -7.19
CA GLN A 9 -12.76 14.85 -7.97
C GLN A 9 -13.22 13.39 -7.95
N LEU A 10 -13.66 12.86 -6.80
CA LEU A 10 -14.19 11.50 -6.72
C LEU A 10 -15.42 11.31 -7.63
N LYS A 11 -16.33 12.30 -7.71
CA LYS A 11 -17.49 12.21 -8.61
C LYS A 11 -17.07 12.16 -10.08
N LEU A 12 -16.14 13.03 -10.49
CA LEU A 12 -15.61 13.04 -11.85
C LEU A 12 -14.95 11.71 -12.20
N LEU A 13 -14.11 11.18 -11.30
CA LEU A 13 -13.45 9.89 -11.50
C LEU A 13 -14.44 8.73 -11.54
N ILE A 14 -15.55 8.78 -10.79
CA ILE A 14 -16.62 7.77 -10.85
C ILE A 14 -17.28 7.76 -12.24
N GLU A 15 -17.66 8.94 -12.75
CA GLU A 15 -18.29 9.08 -14.06
C GLU A 15 -17.37 8.53 -15.15
N GLU A 16 -16.09 8.88 -15.09
CA GLU A 16 -15.11 8.42 -16.05
C GLU A 16 -14.88 6.89 -15.96
N ALA A 17 -14.56 6.39 -14.77
CA ALA A 17 -14.28 4.98 -14.53
C ALA A 17 -15.46 4.08 -14.90
N SER A 18 -16.70 4.57 -14.80
CA SER A 18 -17.90 3.78 -15.14
C SER A 18 -17.90 3.29 -16.58
N THR A 19 -17.17 3.95 -17.48
CA THR A 19 -17.02 3.57 -18.89
C THR A 19 -15.74 2.81 -19.20
N ILE A 20 -14.70 2.94 -18.37
CA ILE A 20 -13.34 2.46 -18.65
C ILE A 20 -12.96 1.24 -17.78
N ASP A 21 -13.25 1.29 -16.49
CA ASP A 21 -12.90 0.26 -15.50
C ASP A 21 -14.02 0.13 -14.45
N PRO A 22 -15.01 -0.76 -14.68
CA PRO A 22 -16.17 -0.90 -13.80
C PRO A 22 -15.80 -1.27 -12.36
N SER A 23 -14.75 -2.06 -12.15
CA SER A 23 -14.27 -2.42 -10.81
C SER A 23 -13.77 -1.19 -10.06
N LEU A 24 -13.03 -0.31 -10.74
CA LEU A 24 -12.61 0.98 -10.20
C LEU A 24 -13.81 1.87 -9.87
N ALA A 25 -14.80 1.96 -10.76
CA ALA A 25 -16.02 2.74 -10.54
C ALA A 25 -16.79 2.29 -9.29
N ILE A 26 -16.91 0.97 -9.08
CA ILE A 26 -17.54 0.38 -7.89
C ILE A 26 -16.77 0.81 -6.63
N ARG A 27 -15.44 0.69 -6.64
CA ARG A 27 -14.61 1.04 -5.48
C ARG A 27 -14.63 2.53 -5.18
N LEU A 28 -14.55 3.39 -6.20
CA LEU A 28 -14.69 4.84 -6.06
C LEU A 28 -16.05 5.21 -5.46
N ASN A 29 -17.14 4.57 -5.90
CA ASN A 29 -18.46 4.77 -5.31
C ASN A 29 -18.49 4.38 -3.82
N GLN A 30 -17.89 3.26 -3.43
CA GLN A 30 -17.81 2.85 -2.03
C GLN A 30 -17.05 3.87 -1.17
N ILE A 31 -15.94 4.41 -1.67
CA ILE A 31 -15.16 5.45 -0.98
C ILE A 31 -15.91 6.78 -0.93
N ASN A 32 -16.53 7.21 -2.03
CA ASN A 32 -17.33 8.43 -2.06
C ASN A 32 -18.51 8.36 -1.09
N ASN A 33 -19.23 7.23 -1.06
CA ASN A 33 -20.34 7.01 -0.14
C ASN A 33 -19.89 7.03 1.33
N TRP A 34 -18.68 6.52 1.63
CA TRP A 34 -18.13 6.57 2.99
C TRP A 34 -17.95 8.00 3.51
N ILE A 35 -17.56 8.96 2.65
CA ILE A 35 -17.29 10.34 3.06
C ILE A 35 -18.39 11.34 2.70
N LYS A 36 -19.43 10.90 1.97
CA LYS A 36 -20.45 11.75 1.34
C LYS A 36 -21.07 12.74 2.34
N ASP A 37 -21.51 12.23 3.48
CA ASP A 37 -22.24 13.02 4.49
C ASP A 37 -21.33 13.60 5.58
N VAL A 38 -20.01 13.34 5.49
CA VAL A 38 -19.04 13.91 6.43
C VAL A 38 -18.82 15.38 6.10
N LYS A 39 -19.07 16.26 7.07
CA LYS A 39 -18.88 17.71 6.90
C LYS A 39 -17.42 18.04 6.54
N PRO A 40 -17.15 19.01 5.64
CA PRO A 40 -15.78 19.37 5.25
C PRO A 40 -14.88 19.69 6.44
N GLY A 41 -15.38 20.43 7.44
CA GLY A 41 -14.62 20.73 8.66
C GLY A 41 -14.23 19.50 9.48
N THR A 42 -15.09 18.47 9.50
CA THR A 42 -14.76 17.18 10.13
C THR A 42 -13.72 16.42 9.32
N LEU A 43 -13.81 16.41 7.98
CA LEU A 43 -12.76 15.79 7.16
C LEU A 43 -11.41 16.51 7.31
N MET A 44 -11.41 17.84 7.45
CA MET A 44 -10.19 18.62 7.70
C MET A 44 -9.44 18.18 8.96
N SER A 45 -10.16 17.78 10.02
CA SER A 45 -9.51 17.31 11.26
C SER A 45 -9.06 15.85 11.19
N LYS A 46 -9.41 15.11 10.13
CA LYS A 46 -9.04 13.71 9.92
C LYS A 46 -7.89 13.59 8.93
N ARG A 47 -6.68 13.94 9.38
CA ARG A 47 -5.45 13.96 8.55
C ARG A 47 -5.28 12.68 7.71
N PHE A 48 -5.35 11.50 8.33
CA PHE A 48 -5.11 10.23 7.63
C PHE A 48 -6.21 9.86 6.64
N VAL A 49 -7.46 10.26 6.90
CA VAL A 49 -8.53 10.15 5.89
C VAL A 49 -8.18 10.99 4.66
N LEU A 50 -7.72 12.23 4.85
CA LEU A 50 -7.34 13.08 3.72
C LEU A 50 -6.13 12.56 2.96
N LEU A 51 -5.11 12.05 3.65
CA LEU A 51 -3.93 11.48 3.02
C LEU A 51 -4.27 10.23 2.21
N PHE A 52 -5.09 9.34 2.76
CA PHE A 52 -5.64 8.19 2.04
C PHE A 52 -6.39 8.63 0.78
N LEU A 53 -7.34 9.56 0.90
CA LEU A 53 -8.17 10.00 -0.24
C LEU A 53 -7.32 10.63 -1.35
N GLN A 54 -6.32 11.43 -1.00
CA GLN A 54 -5.42 12.03 -1.98
C GLN A 54 -4.55 11.00 -2.68
N GLN A 55 -4.05 9.99 -1.95
CA GLN A 55 -3.29 8.91 -2.57
C GLN A 55 -4.17 8.04 -3.47
N PHE A 56 -5.37 7.68 -3.01
CA PHE A 56 -6.32 6.89 -3.79
C PHE A 56 -6.77 7.61 -5.07
N ILE A 57 -6.96 8.93 -5.03
CA ILE A 57 -7.23 9.74 -6.23
C ILE A 57 -6.06 9.64 -7.22
N ARG A 58 -4.81 9.82 -6.76
CA ARG A 58 -3.63 9.71 -7.63
C ARG A 58 -3.49 8.32 -8.25
N ASP A 59 -3.67 7.26 -7.45
CA ASP A 59 -3.59 5.89 -7.95
C ASP A 59 -4.71 5.60 -8.97
N THR A 60 -5.90 6.18 -8.76
CA THR A 60 -7.04 6.11 -9.68
C THR A 60 -6.75 6.79 -11.01
N GLU A 61 -6.19 8.01 -10.98
CA GLU A 61 -5.83 8.77 -12.18
C GLU A 61 -4.81 8.00 -13.02
N ILE A 62 -3.74 7.48 -12.40
CA ILE A 62 -2.73 6.65 -13.09
C ILE A 62 -3.36 5.39 -13.67
N ARG A 63 -4.27 4.73 -12.94
CA ARG A 63 -4.98 3.56 -13.45
C ARG A 63 -5.83 3.88 -14.68
N LEU A 64 -6.57 4.98 -14.65
CA LEU A 64 -7.39 5.41 -15.78
C LEU A 64 -6.52 5.78 -16.99
N ASP A 65 -5.41 6.48 -16.77
CA ASP A 65 -4.44 6.80 -17.84
C ASP A 65 -3.92 5.53 -18.51
N ILE A 66 -3.53 4.50 -17.74
CA ILE A 66 -3.12 3.20 -18.29
C ILE A 66 -4.28 2.53 -19.03
N LYS A 67 -5.51 2.58 -18.50
CA LYS A 67 -6.67 1.93 -19.11
C LYS A 67 -7.19 2.61 -20.37
N ARG A 68 -6.93 3.90 -20.54
CA ARG A 68 -7.25 4.65 -21.77
C ARG A 68 -6.38 4.21 -22.95
N LEU A 69 -5.21 3.63 -22.70
CA LEU A 69 -4.33 3.10 -23.73
C LEU A 69 -4.96 1.86 -24.38
N THR A 70 -5.18 1.95 -25.69
CA THR A 70 -5.88 0.91 -26.45
C THR A 70 -4.96 -0.26 -26.79
N SER A 71 -3.67 -0.01 -26.98
CA SER A 71 -2.67 -1.04 -27.29
C SER A 71 -2.09 -1.68 -26.03
N GLU A 72 -1.89 -3.00 -26.06
CA GLU A 72 -1.16 -3.71 -25.02
C GLU A 72 0.32 -3.28 -24.97
N ALA A 73 0.91 -3.00 -26.13
CA ALA A 73 2.30 -2.55 -26.22
C ALA A 73 2.48 -1.18 -25.53
N GLU A 74 1.58 -0.22 -25.75
CA GLU A 74 1.64 1.09 -25.08
C GLU A 74 1.50 0.96 -23.55
N ARG A 75 0.65 0.03 -23.09
CA ARG A 75 0.51 -0.25 -21.65
C ARG A 75 1.79 -0.84 -21.07
N GLN A 76 2.41 -1.77 -21.80
CA GLN A 76 3.68 -2.37 -21.43
C GLN A 76 4.80 -1.31 -21.35
N ASP A 77 4.89 -0.41 -22.33
CA ASP A 77 5.85 0.70 -22.33
C ASP A 77 5.69 1.58 -21.07
N VAL A 78 4.46 1.87 -20.65
CA VAL A 78 4.20 2.61 -19.40
C VAL A 78 4.68 1.85 -18.17
N TYR A 79 4.43 0.54 -18.09
CA TYR A 79 4.89 -0.28 -16.97
C TYR A 79 6.43 -0.41 -16.92
N GLU A 80 7.11 -0.37 -18.06
CA GLU A 80 8.57 -0.40 -18.14
C GLU A 80 9.24 0.89 -17.67
N LEU A 81 8.53 2.01 -17.72
CA LEU A 81 9.01 3.29 -17.16
C LEU A 81 8.82 3.39 -15.63
N MET A 82 8.04 2.49 -15.04
CA MET A 82 7.79 2.47 -13.60
C MET A 82 8.91 1.78 -12.84
N THR A 83 9.12 2.16 -11.58
CA THR A 83 9.94 1.36 -10.68
C THR A 83 9.29 -0.01 -10.46
N PRO A 84 10.03 -1.12 -10.30
CA PRO A 84 9.46 -2.43 -9.99
C PRO A 84 8.37 -2.44 -8.90
N PRO A 85 8.50 -1.73 -7.76
CA PRO A 85 7.41 -1.62 -6.79
C PRO A 85 6.15 -0.93 -7.32
N GLU A 86 6.28 0.11 -8.15
CA GLU A 86 5.14 0.78 -8.80
C GLU A 86 4.49 -0.10 -9.86
N ARG A 87 5.29 -0.76 -10.69
CA ARG A 87 4.81 -1.73 -11.67
C ARG A 87 4.02 -2.85 -11.00
N TYR A 88 4.51 -3.38 -9.87
CA TYR A 88 3.79 -4.38 -9.08
C TYR A 88 2.48 -3.83 -8.50
N TRP A 89 2.51 -2.60 -7.99
CA TRP A 89 1.32 -1.95 -7.46
C TRP A 89 0.25 -1.74 -8.54
N TYR A 90 0.56 -1.06 -9.65
CA TYR A 90 -0.42 -0.71 -10.68
C TYR A 90 -0.74 -1.87 -11.64
N GLY A 91 0.17 -2.84 -11.79
CA GLY A 91 -0.02 -4.02 -12.62
C GLY A 91 -0.79 -5.14 -11.91
N GLU A 92 -0.59 -5.31 -10.60
CA GLU A 92 -1.10 -6.49 -9.89
C GLU A 92 -1.94 -6.13 -8.66
N LEU A 93 -1.34 -5.48 -7.66
CA LEU A 93 -1.99 -5.34 -6.34
C LEU A 93 -3.18 -4.40 -6.34
N PHE A 94 -3.04 -3.23 -6.95
CA PHE A 94 -4.13 -2.25 -7.01
C PHE A 94 -5.31 -2.78 -7.83
N PRO A 95 -5.13 -3.31 -9.06
CA PRO A 95 -6.21 -3.98 -9.78
C PRO A 95 -6.90 -5.08 -8.98
N ARG A 96 -6.13 -5.91 -8.26
CA ARG A 96 -6.67 -7.00 -7.43
C ARG A 96 -7.55 -6.47 -6.30
N TRP A 97 -7.08 -5.46 -5.57
CA TRP A 97 -7.87 -4.81 -4.52
C TRP A 97 -9.15 -4.14 -5.07
N LEU A 98 -9.11 -3.59 -6.28
CA LEU A 98 -10.30 -3.04 -6.93
C LEU A 98 -11.33 -4.13 -7.22
N SER A 99 -10.90 -5.31 -7.71
CA SER A 99 -11.81 -6.40 -8.12
C SER A 99 -12.29 -7.31 -7.00
N GLU A 100 -11.55 -7.42 -5.89
CA GLU A 100 -11.84 -8.39 -4.83
C GLU A 100 -12.44 -7.74 -3.57
N ASN A 101 -13.14 -8.53 -2.76
CA ASN A 101 -13.75 -8.02 -1.53
C ASN A 101 -12.70 -7.85 -0.41
N ASP A 102 -12.30 -6.62 -0.10
CA ASP A 102 -11.42 -6.37 1.05
C ASP A 102 -12.12 -6.73 2.39
N PRO A 103 -11.68 -7.79 3.10
CA PRO A 103 -12.31 -8.22 4.35
C PRO A 103 -12.14 -7.20 5.49
N LYS A 104 -11.09 -6.38 5.42
CA LYS A 104 -10.76 -5.35 6.41
C LYS A 104 -11.36 -3.99 6.06
N PHE A 105 -12.03 -3.85 4.90
CA PHE A 105 -12.52 -2.58 4.36
C PHE A 105 -13.36 -1.76 5.34
N HIS A 106 -14.29 -2.40 6.06
CA HIS A 106 -15.12 -1.71 7.04
C HIS A 106 -14.36 -1.37 8.33
N ILE A 107 -13.38 -2.20 8.70
CA ILE A 107 -12.58 -2.05 9.92
C ILE A 107 -11.68 -0.84 9.80
N TRP A 108 -10.84 -0.79 8.76
CA TRP A 108 -9.85 0.27 8.64
C TRP A 108 -10.51 1.63 8.34
N ARG A 109 -11.62 1.67 7.58
CA ARG A 109 -12.39 2.91 7.38
C ARG A 109 -12.92 3.48 8.70
N LYS A 110 -13.42 2.61 9.59
CA LYS A 110 -13.86 3.02 10.93
C LYS A 110 -12.69 3.59 11.74
N LYS A 111 -11.54 2.91 11.76
CA LYS A 111 -10.33 3.35 12.47
C LYS A 111 -9.79 4.69 11.96
N LEU A 112 -9.72 4.86 10.63
CA LEU A 112 -9.31 6.13 10.01
C LEU A 112 -10.25 7.27 10.41
N MET A 113 -11.56 7.02 10.40
CA MET A 113 -12.56 8.05 10.71
C MET A 113 -12.62 8.38 12.21
N SER A 114 -12.46 7.39 13.10
CA SER A 114 -12.41 7.67 14.55
C SER A 114 -11.14 8.42 14.93
N GLY A 115 -10.05 8.26 14.18
CA GLY A 115 -8.74 8.80 14.50
C GLY A 115 -7.92 7.87 15.40
N GLU A 116 -8.40 6.63 15.61
CA GLU A 116 -7.64 5.55 16.25
C GLU A 116 -6.50 5.04 15.38
N PHE A 117 -6.54 5.32 14.08
CA PHE A 117 -5.38 5.09 13.23
C PHE A 117 -4.30 6.10 13.57
N ASN A 118 -3.27 5.63 14.27
CA ASN A 118 -2.04 6.36 14.47
C ASN A 118 -0.94 5.67 13.66
N GLN A 119 -0.28 6.44 12.81
CA GLN A 119 0.87 5.98 12.05
C GLN A 119 2.13 6.36 12.84
N GLU A 120 2.24 5.89 14.10
CA GLU A 120 3.39 6.19 14.97
C GLU A 120 4.71 5.80 14.29
N ASP A 121 4.66 4.77 13.47
CA ASP A 121 5.77 4.26 12.67
C ASP A 121 5.95 4.94 11.31
N GLU A 122 5.10 5.90 10.89
CA GLU A 122 5.20 6.58 9.57
C GLU A 122 6.59 7.19 9.36
N LYS A 123 7.12 7.85 10.40
CA LYS A 123 8.45 8.48 10.35
C LYS A 123 9.55 7.42 10.18
N LEU A 124 9.42 6.30 10.88
CA LEU A 124 10.40 5.22 10.82
C LEU A 124 10.34 4.51 9.46
N ILE A 125 9.14 4.17 8.99
CA ILE A 125 8.92 3.55 7.67
C ILE A 125 9.43 4.47 6.55
N ASN A 126 9.19 5.78 6.65
CA ASN A 126 9.75 6.77 5.71
C ASN A 126 11.28 6.84 5.77
N LEU A 127 11.86 6.79 6.97
CA LEU A 127 13.31 6.74 7.13
C LEU A 127 13.89 5.49 6.48
N ILE A 128 13.32 4.31 6.74
CA ILE A 128 13.73 3.03 6.14
C ILE A 128 13.60 3.09 4.61
N ALA A 129 12.47 3.58 4.07
CA ALA A 129 12.29 3.75 2.63
C ALA A 129 13.34 4.67 2.00
N ASN A 130 13.74 5.74 2.68
CA ASN A 130 14.79 6.62 2.21
C ASN A 130 16.17 5.95 2.24
N VAL A 131 16.48 5.21 3.31
CA VAL A 131 17.75 4.48 3.41
C VAL A 131 17.83 3.35 2.37
N ILE A 132 16.73 2.66 2.08
CA ILE A 132 16.62 1.71 0.95
C ILE A 132 17.04 2.38 -0.36
N LYS A 133 16.47 3.55 -0.66
CA LYS A 133 16.79 4.32 -1.89
C LYS A 133 18.24 4.78 -1.93
N LEU A 134 18.79 5.23 -0.80
CA LEU A 134 20.20 5.61 -0.69
C LEU A 134 21.16 4.43 -0.91
N ASN A 135 20.72 3.20 -0.62
CA ASN A 135 21.47 1.97 -0.85
C ASN A 135 21.17 1.32 -2.22
N GLY A 136 20.60 2.07 -3.16
CA GLY A 136 20.37 1.62 -4.54
C GLY A 136 19.12 0.75 -4.73
N GLY A 137 18.32 0.54 -3.68
CA GLY A 137 17.03 -0.12 -3.79
C GLY A 137 15.90 0.83 -4.17
N GLN A 138 14.70 0.28 -4.29
CA GLN A 138 13.47 1.00 -4.54
C GLN A 138 12.42 0.64 -3.50
N ALA A 139 11.56 1.61 -3.19
CA ALA A 139 10.58 1.49 -2.13
C ALA A 139 9.29 2.24 -2.48
N LEU A 140 8.15 1.58 -2.24
CA LEU A 140 6.82 2.14 -2.40
C LEU A 140 5.99 1.91 -1.14
N GLN A 141 5.32 2.96 -0.68
CA GLN A 141 4.35 2.90 0.41
C GLN A 141 2.98 3.30 -0.13
N ARG A 142 1.94 2.57 0.28
CA ARG A 142 0.55 2.86 -0.05
C ARG A 142 -0.34 2.53 1.14
N TYR A 143 -1.29 3.41 1.45
CA TYR A 143 -2.28 3.19 2.50
C TYR A 143 -3.07 1.92 2.27
N ILE A 144 -3.42 1.58 1.03
CA ILE A 144 -4.15 0.32 0.77
C ILE A 144 -3.28 -0.90 1.12
N VAL A 145 -1.97 -0.84 0.84
CA VAL A 145 -1.03 -1.91 1.14
C VAL A 145 -0.93 -2.12 2.67
N ASP A 146 -0.85 -1.04 3.44
CA ASP A 146 -0.88 -1.07 4.92
C ASP A 146 -2.25 -1.56 5.44
N LEU A 147 -3.31 -0.84 5.09
CA LEU A 147 -4.65 -1.02 5.68
C LEU A 147 -5.34 -2.33 5.28
N SER A 148 -5.09 -2.81 4.06
CA SER A 148 -5.79 -3.97 3.49
C SER A 148 -4.87 -5.18 3.37
N MET A 149 -3.61 -4.98 2.96
CA MET A 149 -2.67 -6.04 2.63
C MET A 149 -1.64 -6.33 3.74
N ALA A 150 -1.79 -5.69 4.91
CA ALA A 150 -0.91 -5.90 6.07
C ALA A 150 0.57 -5.81 5.70
N SER A 151 0.95 -4.76 4.99
CA SER A 151 2.33 -4.50 4.59
C SER A 151 2.61 -3.01 4.65
N ASP A 152 3.71 -2.62 5.29
CA ASP A 152 4.07 -1.21 5.44
C ASP A 152 4.73 -0.64 4.18
N ILE A 153 5.46 -1.50 3.46
CA ILE A 153 6.32 -1.09 2.35
C ILE A 153 6.49 -2.23 1.33
N ILE A 154 6.59 -1.86 0.06
CA ILE A 154 7.00 -2.75 -1.04
C ILE A 154 8.42 -2.36 -1.41
N VAL A 155 9.33 -3.32 -1.38
CA VAL A 155 10.77 -3.11 -1.65
C VAL A 155 11.20 -3.90 -2.86
N SER A 156 12.06 -3.31 -3.69
CA SER A 156 12.78 -4.01 -4.75
C SER A 156 14.27 -3.68 -4.68
N SER A 157 15.12 -4.68 -4.91
CA SER A 157 16.56 -4.50 -5.10
C SER A 157 16.95 -4.82 -6.56
N ILE A 158 18.15 -5.35 -6.78
CA ILE A 158 18.84 -5.43 -8.08
C ILE A 158 18.13 -6.38 -9.04
N GLN A 159 17.50 -7.46 -8.55
CA GLN A 159 16.78 -8.42 -9.37
C GLN A 159 15.37 -7.96 -9.78
N GLU A 160 15.01 -6.72 -9.42
CA GLU A 160 13.71 -6.12 -9.72
C GLU A 160 12.51 -6.91 -9.20
N GLN A 161 12.73 -7.77 -8.19
CA GLN A 161 11.68 -8.57 -7.60
C GLN A 161 11.05 -7.80 -6.43
N PRO A 162 9.76 -7.42 -6.50
CA PRO A 162 9.07 -6.71 -5.42
C PRO A 162 8.82 -7.64 -4.22
N LEU A 163 8.94 -7.11 -3.01
CA LEU A 163 8.71 -7.83 -1.76
C LEU A 163 7.85 -6.97 -0.84
N CYS A 164 6.72 -7.52 -0.39
CA CYS A 164 5.88 -6.88 0.62
C CYS A 164 6.47 -7.12 2.01
N ILE A 165 6.66 -6.05 2.78
CA ILE A 165 7.30 -6.12 4.10
C ILE A 165 6.38 -5.50 5.14
N GLN A 166 6.18 -6.22 6.25
CA GLN A 166 5.59 -5.70 7.48
C GLN A 166 6.68 -5.59 8.54
N LEU A 167 6.78 -4.42 9.15
CA LEU A 167 7.67 -4.09 10.24
C LEU A 167 6.86 -4.07 11.54
N THR A 168 7.45 -4.55 12.63
CA THR A 168 6.86 -4.47 13.97
C THR A 168 7.96 -4.35 15.02
N SER A 169 7.80 -3.49 16.02
CA SER A 169 8.75 -3.51 17.14
C SER A 169 8.53 -4.77 17.99
N GLN A 170 9.59 -5.29 18.62
CA GLN A 170 9.48 -6.40 19.58
C GLN A 170 8.58 -6.03 20.77
N SER A 171 8.56 -4.75 21.16
CA SER A 171 7.68 -4.23 22.22
C SER A 171 6.19 -4.25 21.85
N GLN A 172 5.85 -4.32 20.56
CA GLN A 172 4.49 -4.45 20.04
C GLN A 172 4.10 -5.92 19.74
N GLU A 173 4.85 -6.86 20.34
CA GLU A 173 4.59 -8.29 20.42
C GLU A 173 4.57 -9.03 19.06
N PHE A 174 5.67 -9.74 18.80
CA PHE A 174 5.77 -10.77 17.77
C PHE A 174 5.03 -12.04 18.23
N THR A 175 3.71 -11.97 18.37
CA THR A 175 2.94 -13.18 18.64
C THR A 175 2.88 -14.04 17.38
N GLN A 176 2.94 -15.36 17.56
CA GLN A 176 2.74 -16.30 16.46
C GLN A 176 1.42 -16.03 15.72
N THR A 177 0.38 -15.60 16.45
CA THR A 177 -0.92 -15.20 15.90
C THR A 177 -0.79 -14.03 14.93
N LYS A 178 -0.13 -12.93 15.31
CA LYS A 178 0.03 -11.75 14.44
C LYS A 178 0.77 -12.11 13.15
N ALA A 179 1.81 -12.94 13.26
CA ALA A 179 2.58 -13.38 12.10
C ALA A 179 1.78 -14.35 11.19
N ASN A 180 0.89 -15.16 11.76
CA ASN A 180 -0.01 -16.03 10.98
C ASN A 180 -1.11 -15.21 10.29
N ASP A 181 -1.76 -14.28 11.00
CA ASP A 181 -2.78 -13.39 10.43
C ASP A 181 -2.21 -12.54 9.27
N TRP A 182 -0.95 -12.13 9.41
CA TRP A 182 -0.20 -11.47 8.34
C TRP A 182 -0.04 -12.38 7.12
N GLU A 183 0.50 -13.60 7.30
CA GLU A 183 0.70 -14.58 6.23
C GLU A 183 -0.60 -14.91 5.51
N ASP A 184 -1.67 -15.18 6.26
CA ASP A 184 -3.01 -15.42 5.73
C ASP A 184 -3.53 -14.23 4.91
N THR A 185 -3.20 -13.00 5.32
CA THR A 185 -3.54 -11.79 4.56
C THR A 185 -2.81 -11.74 3.22
N LEU A 186 -1.51 -12.08 3.16
CA LEU A 186 -0.78 -12.10 1.89
C LEU A 186 -1.30 -13.19 0.96
N ILE A 187 -1.57 -14.38 1.51
CA ILE A 187 -2.15 -15.49 0.77
C ILE A 187 -3.52 -15.09 0.20
N TYR A 188 -4.37 -14.47 1.01
CA TYR A 188 -5.67 -13.97 0.57
C TYR A 188 -5.55 -13.02 -0.63
N TRP A 189 -4.63 -12.06 -0.54
CA TRP A 189 -4.36 -11.11 -1.61
C TRP A 189 -3.49 -11.67 -2.72
N GLY A 190 -3.14 -12.97 -2.72
CA GLY A 190 -2.27 -13.61 -3.71
C GLY A 190 -0.89 -12.97 -3.85
N ILE A 191 -0.38 -12.33 -2.79
CA ILE A 191 0.95 -11.74 -2.78
C ILE A 191 1.97 -12.87 -2.71
N ALA A 192 2.81 -12.99 -3.73
CA ALA A 192 3.63 -14.20 -3.92
C ALA A 192 4.67 -14.45 -2.83
N ARG A 193 5.12 -13.40 -2.14
CA ARG A 193 6.20 -13.48 -1.15
C ARG A 193 6.16 -12.27 -0.22
N GLY A 194 6.58 -12.47 1.02
CA GLY A 194 6.57 -11.43 2.03
C GLY A 194 7.62 -11.62 3.11
N LEU A 195 7.96 -10.52 3.77
CA LEU A 195 8.83 -10.50 4.94
C LEU A 195 8.13 -9.84 6.12
N PHE A 196 7.98 -10.58 7.22
CA PHE A 196 7.50 -10.07 8.49
C PHE A 196 8.71 -9.91 9.42
N LEU A 197 9.05 -8.66 9.73
CA LEU A 197 10.28 -8.33 10.43
C LEU A 197 9.95 -7.68 11.77
N SER A 198 10.41 -8.34 12.85
CA SER A 198 10.45 -7.73 14.17
C SER A 198 11.81 -7.12 14.44
N PHE A 199 11.85 -5.96 15.10
CA PHE A 199 13.09 -5.31 15.49
C PHE A 199 13.02 -4.74 16.90
N ASN A 200 14.16 -4.70 17.59
CA ASN A 200 14.31 -3.99 18.84
C ASN A 200 14.70 -2.51 18.60
N PRO A 201 13.82 -1.52 18.88
CA PRO A 201 14.13 -0.10 18.67
C PRO A 201 15.22 0.43 19.64
N GLY A 202 15.59 -0.34 20.67
CA GLY A 202 16.70 -0.02 21.57
C GLY A 202 18.08 -0.37 21.03
N GLU A 203 18.17 -1.10 19.92
CA GLU A 203 19.45 -1.37 19.25
C GLU A 203 19.90 -0.18 18.40
N SER A 204 21.20 0.05 18.30
CA SER A 204 21.72 1.25 17.62
C SER A 204 21.68 1.18 16.08
N ASP A 205 21.64 -0.02 15.50
CA ASP A 205 21.82 -0.22 14.05
C ASP A 205 20.63 -0.94 13.36
N PHE A 206 19.48 -1.03 14.04
CA PHE A 206 18.33 -1.79 13.54
C PHE A 206 17.85 -1.32 12.17
N ILE A 207 17.97 -0.03 11.85
CA ILE A 207 17.58 0.51 10.53
C ILE A 207 18.42 -0.11 9.43
N ASN A 208 19.75 -0.14 9.56
CA ASN A 208 20.62 -0.71 8.53
C ASN A 208 20.42 -2.22 8.42
N GLN A 209 20.19 -2.91 9.54
CA GLN A 209 19.86 -4.33 9.51
C GLN A 209 18.55 -4.60 8.76
N ILE A 210 17.50 -3.82 9.03
CA ILE A 210 16.22 -3.90 8.29
C ILE A 210 16.45 -3.68 6.80
N VAL A 211 17.20 -2.64 6.43
CA VAL A 211 17.43 -2.29 5.02
C VAL A 211 18.21 -3.38 4.31
N ASN A 212 19.32 -3.85 4.89
CA ASN A 212 20.14 -4.90 4.30
C ASN A 212 19.32 -6.19 4.11
N LEU A 213 18.50 -6.54 5.10
CA LEU A 213 17.64 -7.71 5.00
C LEU A 213 16.52 -7.54 3.98
N ALA A 214 15.89 -6.36 3.92
CA ALA A 214 14.85 -6.06 2.94
C ALA A 214 15.38 -6.16 1.51
N LEU A 215 16.59 -5.65 1.25
CA LEU A 215 17.24 -5.73 -0.06
C LEU A 215 17.65 -7.17 -0.40
N ASP A 216 18.31 -7.88 0.53
CA ASP A 216 18.70 -9.28 0.34
C ASP A 216 17.49 -10.18 0.07
N LYS A 217 16.43 -10.05 0.87
CA LYS A 217 15.21 -10.86 0.70
C LYS A 217 14.42 -10.46 -0.52
N SER A 218 14.47 -9.19 -0.93
CA SER A 218 13.89 -8.80 -2.21
C SER A 218 14.57 -9.55 -3.36
N ASP A 219 15.89 -9.72 -3.36
CA ASP A 219 16.56 -10.45 -4.44
C ASP A 219 16.45 -11.98 -4.31
N ASN A 220 16.50 -12.51 -3.09
CA ASN A 220 16.78 -13.94 -2.88
C ASN A 220 15.60 -14.75 -2.30
N LEU A 221 14.49 -14.10 -1.91
CA LEU A 221 13.33 -14.83 -1.39
C LEU A 221 12.51 -15.42 -2.54
N ASN A 222 12.40 -16.75 -2.55
CA ASN A 222 11.62 -17.48 -3.55
C ASN A 222 10.11 -17.18 -3.42
N ASN A 223 9.40 -17.30 -4.54
CA ASN A 223 7.95 -17.24 -4.57
C ASN A 223 7.34 -18.37 -3.71
N GLY A 224 6.21 -18.06 -3.08
CA GLY A 224 5.51 -18.93 -2.13
C GLY A 224 6.13 -18.95 -0.73
N ILE A 225 7.16 -18.15 -0.46
CA ILE A 225 7.80 -18.06 0.86
C ILE A 225 7.41 -16.76 1.56
N TYR A 226 6.92 -16.92 2.79
CA TYR A 226 6.62 -15.83 3.72
C TYR A 226 7.57 -15.93 4.91
N GLN A 227 8.63 -15.12 4.89
CA GLN A 227 9.67 -15.22 5.90
C GLN A 227 9.36 -14.36 7.13
N LYS A 228 9.59 -14.92 8.31
CA LYS A 228 9.37 -14.27 9.61
C LYS A 228 10.73 -14.16 10.30
N ILE A 229 11.21 -12.95 10.57
CA ILE A 229 12.54 -12.71 11.16
C ILE A 229 12.40 -11.79 12.38
N ASN A 230 13.17 -12.09 13.42
CA ASN A 230 13.33 -11.23 14.58
C ASN A 230 14.79 -10.73 14.64
N LEU A 231 14.96 -9.41 14.64
CA LEU A 231 16.21 -8.69 14.81
C LEU A 231 16.32 -8.19 16.25
#